data_AF-A0A953P0N5-F1
#
_entry.id   AF-A0A953P0N5-F1
#
_cell.length_a   1.000
_cell.length_b   1.000
_cell.length_c   1.000
_cell.angle_alpha   90.00
_cell.angle_beta   90.00
_cell.angle_gamma   90.00
#
_symmetry.space_group_name_H-M   'P 1'
#
loop_
_entity.id
_entity.type
_entity.pdbx_description
1 polymer ?
#
loop_
_entity_poly.entity_id
_entity_poly.type
_entity_poly.pdbx_seq_one_letter_code
_entity_poly.pdbx_strand_id
1 'polypeptide(L)'
;MAYEYLKNLDFPGEIQNVLQRLGARTPGALLSMLEYSRDKFVRILGDEQTARLHDALLKIVPAEEREKLKDLPEFKPYMGAMLPPEVESAQNASARNQRDQLMDEIKSLRESDDQTPDKAKKLEGLEQQLRDVLKLTVAATRQ
;
A
#
# COMPACT_ATOMS: atom_id res chain seq x y z
N MET A 1 -6.76 -21.67 -19.48
CA MET A 1 -7.80 -20.62 -19.44
C MET A 1 -7.71 -19.92 -18.09
N ALA A 2 -6.90 -18.87 -17.98
CA ALA A 2 -6.83 -18.10 -16.73
C ALA A 2 -7.97 -17.07 -16.72
N TYR A 3 -8.59 -16.84 -15.55
CA TYR A 3 -9.60 -15.79 -15.32
C TYR A 3 -11.00 -15.98 -15.94
N GLU A 4 -11.35 -17.13 -16.52
CA GLU A 4 -12.70 -17.34 -17.06
C GLU A 4 -13.80 -17.21 -16.00
N TYR A 5 -13.50 -17.58 -14.76
CA TYR A 5 -14.44 -17.45 -13.65
C TYR A 5 -14.87 -16.00 -13.39
N LEU A 6 -14.04 -15.00 -13.73
CA LEU A 6 -14.40 -13.58 -13.55
C LEU A 6 -15.54 -13.16 -14.48
N LYS A 7 -15.68 -13.80 -15.64
CA LYS A 7 -16.79 -13.53 -16.56
C LYS A 7 -18.13 -13.99 -15.99
N ASN A 8 -18.11 -14.97 -15.08
CA ASN A 8 -19.31 -15.52 -14.45
C ASN A 8 -19.78 -14.72 -13.22
N LEU A 9 -19.02 -13.72 -12.78
CA LEU A 9 -19.32 -12.94 -11.57
C LEU A 9 -20.25 -11.74 -11.81
N ASP A 10 -20.66 -11.48 -13.06
CA ASP A 10 -21.58 -10.39 -13.44
C ASP A 10 -21.19 -9.01 -12.87
N PHE A 11 -19.89 -8.71 -12.90
CA PHE A 11 -19.36 -7.39 -12.54
C PHE A 11 -19.13 -6.51 -13.78
N PRO A 12 -19.21 -5.17 -13.64
CA PRO A 12 -18.78 -4.22 -14.66
C PRO A 12 -17.35 -4.51 -15.15
N GLY A 13 -17.09 -4.26 -16.45
CA GLY A 13 -15.79 -4.53 -17.06
C GLY A 13 -14.60 -3.84 -16.38
N GLU A 14 -14.82 -2.66 -15.79
CA GLU A 14 -13.81 -1.96 -14.99
C GLU A 14 -13.40 -2.75 -13.74
N ILE A 15 -14.38 -3.28 -13.01
CA ILE A 15 -14.15 -4.13 -11.83
C ILE A 15 -13.46 -5.44 -12.26
N GLN A 16 -13.89 -6.04 -13.38
CA GLN A 16 -13.22 -7.24 -13.89
C GLN A 16 -11.74 -6.99 -14.22
N ASN A 17 -11.41 -5.84 -14.81
CA ASN A 17 -10.02 -5.46 -15.08
C ASN A 17 -9.20 -5.29 -13.79
N VAL A 18 -9.79 -4.68 -12.76
CA VAL A 18 -9.16 -4.56 -11.44
C VAL A 18 -8.89 -5.95 -10.86
N LEU A 19 -9.88 -6.84 -10.87
CA LEU A 19 -9.75 -8.21 -10.36
C LEU A 19 -8.71 -9.04 -11.14
N GLN A 20 -8.61 -8.86 -12.46
CA GLN A 20 -7.56 -9.48 -13.26
C GLN A 20 -6.15 -9.00 -12.87
N ARG A 21 -6.00 -7.68 -12.59
CA ARG A 21 -4.72 -7.09 -12.17
C ARG A 21 -4.25 -7.61 -10.81
N LEU A 22 -5.15 -8.07 -9.95
CA LEU A 22 -4.79 -8.72 -8.69
C LEU A 22 -4.07 -10.06 -8.89
N GLY A 23 -4.11 -10.63 -10.09
CA GLY A 23 -3.37 -11.85 -10.45
C GLY A 23 -3.97 -13.14 -9.87
N ALA A 24 -5.17 -13.09 -9.28
CA ALA A 24 -5.86 -14.26 -8.76
C ALA A 24 -6.38 -15.14 -9.91
N ARG A 25 -5.64 -16.19 -10.26
CA ARG A 25 -5.95 -17.05 -11.42
C ARG A 25 -7.13 -18.00 -11.19
N THR A 26 -7.51 -18.23 -9.93
CA THR A 26 -8.61 -19.13 -9.53
C THR A 26 -9.58 -18.40 -8.58
N PRO A 27 -10.86 -18.81 -8.53
CA PRO A 27 -11.84 -18.23 -7.61
C PRO A 27 -11.45 -18.44 -6.14
N GLY A 28 -10.86 -19.60 -5.80
CA GLY A 28 -10.34 -19.87 -4.46
C GLY A 28 -9.24 -18.89 -4.05
N ALA A 29 -8.27 -18.61 -4.92
CA ALA A 29 -7.22 -17.63 -4.64
C ALA A 29 -7.78 -16.21 -4.44
N LEU A 30 -8.78 -15.81 -5.23
CA LEU A 30 -9.42 -14.51 -5.07
C LEU A 30 -10.20 -14.44 -3.75
N LEU A 31 -10.89 -15.52 -3.37
CA LEU A 31 -11.59 -15.62 -2.10
C LEU A 31 -10.62 -15.52 -0.91
N SER A 32 -9.51 -16.26 -0.94
CA SER A 32 -8.48 -16.14 0.11
C SER A 32 -7.93 -14.73 0.23
N MET A 33 -7.60 -14.10 -0.90
CA MET A 33 -7.12 -12.71 -0.90
C MET A 33 -8.15 -11.76 -0.29
N LEU A 34 -9.43 -11.96 -0.60
CA LEU A 34 -10.52 -11.15 -0.07
C LEU A 34 -10.70 -11.36 1.45
N GLU A 35 -10.64 -12.60 1.94
CA GLU A 35 -10.74 -12.91 3.37
C GLU A 35 -9.58 -12.31 4.17
N TYR A 36 -8.34 -12.39 3.67
CA TYR A 36 -7.16 -11.85 4.37
C TYR A 36 -6.97 -10.34 4.23
N SER A 37 -7.51 -9.73 3.18
CA SER A 37 -7.27 -8.31 2.90
C SER A 37 -8.55 -7.53 2.58
N ARG A 38 -9.65 -7.89 3.26
CA ARG A 38 -10.98 -7.31 3.04
C ARG A 38 -10.97 -5.79 3.00
N ASP A 39 -10.27 -5.14 3.93
CA ASP A 39 -10.17 -3.68 3.98
C ASP A 39 -9.61 -3.07 2.69
N LYS A 40 -8.67 -3.76 2.02
CA LYS A 40 -8.10 -3.30 0.74
C LYS A 40 -9.12 -3.43 -0.38
N PHE A 41 -9.90 -4.51 -0.40
CA PHE A 41 -11.00 -4.66 -1.36
C PHE A 41 -12.10 -3.61 -1.14
N VAL A 42 -12.47 -3.34 0.13
CA VAL A 42 -13.44 -2.29 0.47
C VAL A 42 -12.96 -0.91 0.01
N ARG A 43 -11.67 -0.59 0.15
CA ARG A 43 -11.10 0.67 -0.35
C ARG A 43 -11.14 0.81 -1.88
N ILE A 44 -11.02 -0.30 -2.61
CA ILE A 44 -10.93 -0.31 -4.08
C ILE A 44 -12.33 -0.39 -4.73
N LEU A 45 -13.21 -1.22 -4.18
CA LEU A 45 -14.51 -1.57 -4.79
C LEU A 45 -15.69 -0.95 -4.04
N GLY A 46 -15.51 -0.52 -2.80
CA GLY A 46 -16.59 -0.17 -1.87
C GLY A 46 -17.11 -1.39 -1.12
N ASP A 47 -17.78 -1.15 0.00
CA ASP A 47 -18.24 -2.21 0.92
C ASP A 47 -19.30 -3.11 0.26
N GLU A 48 -20.30 -2.51 -0.41
CA GLU A 48 -21.37 -3.23 -1.10
C GLU A 48 -20.85 -4.16 -2.19
N GLN A 49 -19.92 -3.68 -3.03
CA GLN A 49 -19.35 -4.49 -4.10
C GLN A 49 -18.41 -5.57 -3.56
N THR A 50 -17.70 -5.28 -2.46
CA THR A 50 -16.84 -6.27 -1.80
C THR A 50 -17.67 -7.40 -1.19
N ALA A 51 -18.79 -7.08 -0.55
CA ALA A 51 -19.73 -8.08 -0.04
C ALA A 51 -20.33 -8.91 -1.17
N ARG A 52 -20.79 -8.27 -2.26
CA ARG A 52 -21.30 -8.96 -3.45
C ARG A 52 -20.26 -9.90 -4.07
N LEU A 53 -19.00 -9.46 -4.15
CA LEU A 53 -17.89 -10.27 -4.67
C LEU A 53 -17.63 -11.49 -3.79
N HIS A 54 -17.58 -11.30 -2.47
CA HIS A 54 -17.42 -12.38 -1.52
C HIS A 54 -18.54 -13.42 -1.65
N ASP A 55 -19.80 -13.00 -1.69
CA ASP A 55 -20.94 -13.90 -1.81
C ASP A 55 -20.96 -14.66 -3.14
N ALA A 56 -20.56 -13.99 -4.23
CA ALA A 56 -20.44 -14.62 -5.54
C ALA A 56 -19.32 -15.67 -5.55
N LEU A 57 -18.17 -15.39 -4.93
CA LEU A 57 -17.06 -16.34 -4.82
C LEU A 57 -17.43 -17.53 -3.94
N LEU A 58 -18.15 -17.32 -2.84
CA LEU A 58 -18.62 -18.42 -1.98
C LEU A 58 -19.53 -19.43 -2.70
N LYS A 59 -20.25 -19.00 -3.75
CA LYS A 59 -21.10 -19.88 -4.56
C LYS A 59 -20.32 -20.67 -5.60
N ILE A 60 -19.18 -20.16 -6.04
CA ILE A 60 -18.34 -20.78 -7.08
C ILE A 60 -17.29 -21.70 -6.46
N VAL A 61 -16.75 -21.34 -5.30
CA VAL A 61 -15.71 -22.12 -4.61
C VAL A 61 -16.36 -23.32 -3.88
N PRO A 62 -15.96 -24.57 -4.19
CA PRO A 62 -16.48 -25.77 -3.52
C PRO A 62 -16.26 -25.74 -2.01
N ALA A 63 -17.17 -26.38 -1.26
CA ALA A 63 -17.09 -26.48 0.21
C ALA A 63 -15.75 -27.04 0.71
N GLU A 64 -15.24 -28.06 0.03
CA GLU A 64 -13.96 -28.71 0.33
C GLU A 64 -12.75 -27.76 0.16
N GLU A 65 -12.83 -26.84 -0.80
CA GLU A 65 -11.78 -25.85 -1.03
C GLU A 65 -11.88 -24.72 0.02
N ARG A 66 -13.11 -24.30 0.39
CA ARG A 66 -13.35 -23.31 1.45
C ARG A 66 -12.84 -23.77 2.83
N GLU A 67 -13.02 -25.04 3.17
CA GLU A 67 -12.47 -25.59 4.43
C GLU A 67 -10.94 -25.51 4.46
N LYS A 68 -10.28 -25.81 3.34
CA LYS A 68 -8.82 -25.66 3.22
C LYS A 68 -8.34 -24.22 3.33
N LEU A 69 -9.19 -23.24 3.00
CA LEU A 69 -8.86 -21.81 3.18
C LEU A 69 -8.82 -21.41 4.65
N LYS A 70 -9.62 -22.03 5.52
CA LYS A 70 -9.61 -21.77 6.97
C LYS A 70 -8.34 -22.27 7.63
N ASP A 71 -7.74 -23.32 7.08
CA ASP A 71 -6.48 -23.90 7.55
C ASP A 71 -5.25 -23.18 6.98
N LEU A 72 -5.43 -22.20 6.07
CA LEU A 72 -4.31 -21.40 5.61
C LEU A 72 -3.80 -20.57 6.79
N PRO A 73 -2.46 -20.57 7.02
CA PRO A 73 -1.90 -19.72 8.05
C PRO A 73 -2.31 -18.29 7.78
N GLU A 74 -2.72 -17.56 8.83
CA GLU A 74 -2.90 -16.12 8.74
C GLU A 74 -1.71 -15.54 7.98
N PHE A 75 -2.00 -14.85 6.87
CA PHE A 75 -0.97 -14.19 6.08
C PHE A 75 -0.44 -13.03 6.92
N LYS A 76 0.44 -13.36 7.88
CA LYS A 76 1.30 -12.39 8.53
C LYS A 76 2.12 -11.82 7.40
N PRO A 77 2.03 -10.51 7.10
CA PRO A 77 2.95 -9.91 6.15
C PRO A 77 4.34 -10.18 6.70
N TYR A 78 5.01 -11.18 6.13
CA TYR A 78 6.38 -11.51 6.49
C TYR A 78 7.16 -10.22 6.31
N MET A 79 7.86 -9.80 7.37
CA MET A 79 8.82 -8.70 7.31
C MET A 79 9.67 -8.86 6.04
N GLY A 80 9.43 -8.01 5.03
CA GLY A 80 10.20 -8.01 3.78
C GLY A 80 9.39 -8.15 2.48
N ALA A 81 8.12 -8.56 2.50
CA ALA A 81 7.29 -8.49 1.30
C ALA A 81 6.79 -7.05 1.10
N MET A 82 7.43 -6.31 0.20
CA MET A 82 6.93 -5.01 -0.28
C MET A 82 5.51 -5.21 -0.84
N LEU A 83 4.51 -4.80 -0.07
CA LEU A 83 3.19 -4.51 -0.59
C LEU A 83 3.34 -3.43 -1.69
N PRO A 84 2.54 -3.46 -2.77
CA PRO A 84 2.49 -2.35 -3.71
C PRO A 84 2.26 -1.07 -2.92
N PRO A 85 2.94 0.04 -3.28
CA PRO A 85 2.96 1.24 -2.47
C PRO A 85 1.53 1.63 -2.12
N GLU A 86 1.26 1.76 -0.82
CA GLU A 86 0.03 2.38 -0.35
C GLU A 86 -0.15 3.66 -1.15
N VAL A 87 -1.37 3.91 -1.62
CA VAL A 87 -1.73 5.17 -2.26
C VAL A 87 -1.26 6.28 -1.32
N GLU A 88 -0.18 6.96 -1.71
CA GLU A 88 0.52 7.88 -0.83
C GLU A 88 -0.47 8.98 -0.47
N SER A 89 -0.73 9.15 0.82
CA SER A 89 -1.49 10.31 1.27
C SER A 89 -0.75 11.57 0.80
N ALA A 90 -1.48 12.59 0.38
CA ALA A 90 -0.87 13.86 -0.07
C ALA A 90 0.07 14.48 1.00
N GLN A 91 -0.18 14.17 2.28
CA GLN A 91 0.68 14.52 3.40
C GLN A 91 2.05 13.82 3.34
N ASN A 92 2.10 12.53 2.98
CA ASN A 92 3.36 11.79 2.82
C ASN A 92 4.17 12.28 1.62
N ALA A 93 3.51 12.63 0.51
CA ALA A 93 4.16 13.22 -0.66
C ALA A 93 4.76 14.60 -0.33
N SER A 94 4.02 15.46 0.38
CA SER A 94 4.51 16.78 0.82
C SER A 94 5.71 16.66 1.76
N ALA A 95 5.66 15.74 2.72
CA ALA A 95 6.75 15.55 3.67
C ALA A 95 8.02 15.01 3.01
N ARG A 96 7.88 14.14 1.99
CA ARG A 96 9.02 13.67 1.19
C ARG A 96 9.65 14.78 0.36
N ASN A 97 8.85 15.59 -0.33
CA ASN A 97 9.36 16.74 -1.08
C ASN A 97 10.12 17.71 -0.17
N GLN A 98 9.59 17.98 1.02
CA GLN A 98 10.25 18.84 2.00
C GLN A 98 11.56 18.23 2.52
N ARG A 99 11.58 16.91 2.78
CA ARG A 99 12.80 16.18 3.16
C ARG A 99 13.87 16.27 2.07
N ASP A 100 13.49 16.05 0.81
CA ASP A 100 14.42 16.03 -0.31
C ASP A 100 15.01 17.42 -0.57
N GLN A 101 14.19 18.48 -0.50
CA GLN A 101 14.66 19.87 -0.55
C GLN A 101 15.68 20.18 0.56
N LEU A 102 15.37 19.80 1.81
CA LEU A 102 16.29 20.03 2.94
C LEU A 102 17.61 19.26 2.77
N MET A 103 17.56 18.03 2.25
CA MET A 103 18.77 17.26 1.99
C MET A 103 19.62 17.88 0.88
N ASP A 104 19.00 18.37 -0.20
CA ASP A 104 19.70 19.05 -1.28
C ASP A 104 20.32 20.37 -0.82
N GLU A 105 19.64 21.13 0.05
CA GLU A 105 20.20 22.36 0.65
C GLU A 105 21.37 22.07 1.59
N ILE A 106 21.25 21.05 2.45
CA ILE A 106 22.34 20.63 3.35
C ILE A 106 23.55 20.16 2.53
N LYS A 107 23.31 19.35 1.49
CA LYS A 107 24.36 18.85 0.61
C LYS A 107 25.05 20.01 -0.12
N SER A 108 24.28 20.91 -0.71
CA SER A 108 24.79 22.09 -1.41
C SER A 108 25.61 22.99 -0.48
N LEU A 109 25.17 23.16 0.77
CA LEU A 109 25.96 23.89 1.76
C LEU A 109 27.23 23.13 2.14
N ARG A 110 27.19 21.82 2.35
CA ARG A 110 28.41 21.03 2.68
C ARG A 110 29.44 21.05 1.55
N GLU A 111 28.98 21.05 0.30
CA GLU A 111 29.83 21.10 -0.89
C GLU A 111 30.36 22.51 -1.19
N SER A 112 29.80 23.57 -0.61
CA SER A 112 30.37 24.91 -0.72
C SER A 112 31.65 25.00 0.11
N ASP A 113 32.71 25.61 -0.44
CA ASP A 113 34.01 25.76 0.23
C ASP A 113 34.03 26.88 1.28
N ASP A 114 32.87 27.50 1.52
CA ASP A 114 32.69 28.56 2.51
C ASP A 114 32.74 27.96 3.93
N GLN A 115 33.62 28.45 4.80
CA GLN A 115 33.76 27.98 6.20
C GLN A 115 33.41 29.07 7.20
N THR A 116 32.33 29.79 6.94
CA THR A 116 31.84 30.85 7.83
C THR A 116 31.02 30.30 9.00
N PRO A 117 31.05 30.97 10.18
CA PRO A 117 30.19 30.63 11.32
C PRO A 117 28.69 30.66 10.99
N ASP A 118 28.28 31.52 10.05
CA ASP A 118 26.89 31.64 9.60
C ASP A 118 26.45 30.40 8.81
N LYS A 119 27.35 29.79 8.05
CA LYS A 119 27.10 28.50 7.40
C LYS A 119 26.88 27.39 8.43
N ALA A 120 27.69 27.32 9.48
CA ALA A 120 27.54 26.31 10.53
C ALA A 120 26.17 26.43 11.22
N LYS A 121 25.75 27.65 11.56
CA LYS A 121 24.42 27.92 12.12
C LYS A 121 23.28 27.55 11.16
N LYS A 122 23.44 27.86 9.87
CA LYS A 122 22.45 27.53 8.84
C LYS A 122 22.31 26.02 8.66
N LEU A 123 23.43 25.31 8.67
CA LEU A 123 23.48 23.85 8.54
C LEU A 123 22.82 23.16 9.75
N GLU A 124 23.11 23.64 10.97
CA GLU A 124 22.45 23.15 12.19
C GLU A 124 20.93 23.39 12.17
N GLY A 125 20.49 24.55 11.69
CA GLY A 125 19.07 24.85 11.51
C GLY A 125 18.36 23.93 10.51
N LEU A 126 18.99 23.66 9.37
CA LEU A 126 18.45 22.75 8.35
C LEU A 126 18.44 21.29 8.82
N GLU A 127 19.47 20.85 9.54
CA GLU A 127 19.49 19.51 10.14
C GLU A 127 18.40 19.33 11.20
N GLN A 128 18.11 20.37 11.99
CA GLN A 128 17.03 20.35 12.95
C GLN A 128 15.65 20.27 12.26
N GLN A 129 15.43 21.05 11.19
CA GLN A 129 14.21 20.97 10.39
C GLN A 129 14.03 19.59 9.76
N LEU A 130 15.11 18.99 9.24
CA LEU A 130 15.09 17.63 8.69
C LEU A 130 14.69 16.61 9.76
N ARG A 131 15.23 16.71 10.99
CA ARG A 131 14.86 15.83 12.11
C ARG A 131 13.38 15.95 12.47
N ASP A 132 12.82 17.15 12.45
CA ASP A 132 11.41 17.37 12.81
C ASP A 132 10.46 16.87 11.72
N VAL A 133 10.79 17.06 10.44
CA VAL A 133 10.07 16.43 9.32
C VAL A 133 10.09 14.90 9.44
N LEU A 134 11.26 14.31 9.74
CA LEU A 134 11.39 12.86 9.91
C LEU A 134 10.57 12.34 11.10
N LYS A 135 10.56 13.04 12.25
CA LYS A 135 9.72 12.67 13.40
C LYS A 135 8.22 12.66 13.07
N LEU A 136 7.74 13.66 12.32
CA LEU A 136 6.34 13.75 11.90
C LEU A 136 5.97 12.60 10.96
N THR A 137 6.85 12.25 10.02
CA THR A 137 6.62 11.11 9.12
C THR A 137 6.66 9.76 9.85
N VAL A 138 7.50 9.58 10.87
CA VAL A 138 7.57 8.33 11.65
C VAL A 138 6.39 8.16 12.61
N ALA A 139 5.87 9.26 13.16
CA ALA A 139 4.68 9.24 14.01
C ALA A 139 3.41 8.89 13.22
N ALA A 140 3.28 9.38 11.98
CA ALA A 140 2.16 9.09 11.10
C ALA A 140 2.08 7.62 10.66
N THR A 141 3.20 6.89 10.65
CA THR A 141 3.27 5.47 10.25
C THR A 141 2.98 4.49 11.41
N ARG A 142 2.82 4.99 12.65
CA ARG A 142 2.57 4.17 13.85
C ARG A 142 1.12 4.23 14.37
N GLN A 143 0.23 4.93 13.69
CA GLN A 143 -1.22 4.94 13.96
C GLN A 143 -1.94 4.06 12.94
#